data_AF-A0A931Q2F2-F1
#
_entry.id   AF-A0A931Q2F2-F1
#
_cell.length_a   1.000
_cell.length_b   1.000
_cell.length_c   1.000
_cell.angle_alpha   90.00
_cell.angle_beta   90.00
_cell.angle_gamma   90.00
#
_symmetry.space_group_name_H-M   'P 1'
#
loop_
_entity.id
_entity.type
_entity.pdbx_description
1 polymer ?
#
loop_
_entity_poly.entity_id
_entity_poly.type
_entity_poly.pdbx_seq_one_letter_code
_entity_poly.pdbx_strand_id
1 'polypeptide(L)' 'MGLTDSYQRIFSKKNRILAVFAHPDDAELYAGGTIARLTQDGKIVRVVKVTSGNRGSRQEKGNRSGVSKAST' A
#
# COMPACT_ATOMS: atom_id res chain seq x y z
N MET A 1 7.34 26.04 4.26
CA MET A 1 6.01 26.09 3.61
C MET A 1 5.36 24.74 3.85
N GLY A 2 4.50 24.62 4.86
CA GLY A 2 3.89 23.34 5.25
C GLY A 2 2.86 22.92 4.21
N LEU A 3 2.94 21.69 3.73
CA LEU A 3 1.93 21.13 2.83
C LEU A 3 0.62 20.99 3.61
N THR A 4 -0.37 21.81 3.29
CA THR A 4 -1.71 21.70 3.90
C THR A 4 -2.49 20.63 3.17
N ASP A 5 -2.51 19.43 3.73
CA ASP A 5 -3.33 18.32 3.24
C ASP A 5 -4.29 17.81 4.33
N SER A 6 -5.21 16.93 3.93
CA SER A 6 -6.23 16.37 4.83
C SER A 6 -5.73 15.20 5.68
N TYR A 7 -4.44 14.84 5.61
CA TYR A 7 -3.91 13.61 6.21
C TYR A 7 -4.18 13.53 7.71
N GLN A 8 -3.84 14.59 8.47
CA GLN A 8 -4.04 14.59 9.92
C GLN A 8 -5.53 14.52 10.30
N ARG A 9 -6.39 15.17 9.51
CA ARG A 9 -7.84 15.10 9.71
C ARG A 9 -8.38 13.68 9.53
N ILE A 10 -7.83 12.92 8.58
CA ILE A 10 -8.32 11.58 8.23
C ILE A 10 -7.69 10.49 9.11
N PHE A 11 -6.38 10.56 9.36
CA PHE A 11 -5.60 9.44 9.88
C PHE A 11 -5.10 9.60 11.33
N SER A 12 -5.26 10.77 11.96
CA SER A 12 -4.75 11.03 13.33
C SER A 12 -5.16 9.97 14.35
N LYS A 13 -6.40 9.46 14.29
CA LYS A 13 -6.94 8.44 15.23
C LYS A 13 -7.03 7.03 14.62
N LYS A 14 -6.34 6.76 13.52
CA LYS A 14 -6.37 5.46 12.83
C LYS A 14 -5.00 4.79 12.91
N ASN A 15 -4.97 3.58 13.48
CA ASN A 15 -3.72 2.83 13.69
C ASN A 15 -3.57 1.62 12.76
N ARG A 16 -4.66 1.16 12.15
CA ARG A 16 -4.67 0.03 11.22
C ARG A 16 -5.34 0.45 9.93
N ILE A 17 -4.62 0.32 8.83
CA ILE A 17 -5.06 0.71 7.49
C ILE A 17 -5.03 -0.52 6.60
N LEU A 18 -6.10 -0.70 5.82
CA LEU A 18 -6.19 -1.70 4.77
C LEU A 18 -6.32 -0.96 3.44
N ALA A 19 -5.35 -1.13 2.55
CA ALA A 19 -5.39 -0.57 1.21
C ALA A 19 -5.67 -1.71 0.22
N VAL A 20 -6.72 -1.58 -0.58
CA VAL A 20 -7.21 -2.64 -1.46
C VAL A 20 -7.07 -2.18 -2.90
N PHE A 21 -6.33 -2.94 -3.70
CA PHE A 21 -6.06 -2.62 -5.11
C PHE A 21 -6.25 -3.84 -6.02
N ALA A 22 -6.53 -3.59 -7.29
CA ALA A 22 -6.81 -4.63 -8.26
C ALA A 22 -5.53 -5.37 -8.71
N HIS A 23 -4.49 -4.61 -9.04
CA HIS A 23 -3.18 -5.10 -9.48
C HIS A 23 -2.09 -4.72 -8.46
N PRO A 24 -0.94 -5.44 -8.46
CA PRO A 24 0.17 -5.12 -7.56
C PRO A 24 0.65 -3.68 -7.71
N ASP A 25 0.87 -3.22 -8.94
CA ASP A 25 1.51 -1.92 -9.22
C ASP A 25 0.60 -0.70 -8.94
N ASP A 26 -0.71 -0.92 -8.77
CA ASP A 26 -1.69 0.14 -8.51
C ASP A 26 -1.42 0.82 -7.16
N ALA A 27 -0.95 0.06 -6.16
CA ALA A 27 -0.73 0.57 -4.82
C ALA A 27 0.40 1.62 -4.79
N GLU A 28 1.50 1.34 -5.47
CA GLU A 28 2.66 2.22 -5.59
C GLU A 28 2.33 3.44 -6.44
N LEU A 29 1.65 3.26 -7.59
CA LEU A 29 1.34 4.34 -8.52
C LEU A 29 0.33 5.34 -7.95
N TYR A 30 -0.73 4.86 -7.28
CA TYR A 30 -1.82 5.74 -6.82
C TYR A 30 -1.66 6.19 -5.37
N ALA A 31 -1.06 5.37 -4.51
CA ALA A 31 -1.07 5.61 -3.07
C ALA A 31 0.31 5.44 -2.40
N GLY A 32 1.39 5.29 -3.17
CA GLY A 32 2.73 5.03 -2.62
C GLY A 32 3.17 6.07 -1.59
N GLY A 33 3.02 7.36 -1.92
CA GLY A 33 3.36 8.45 -1.00
C GLY A 33 2.52 8.48 0.28
N THR A 34 1.22 8.15 0.18
CA THR A 34 0.33 8.06 1.34
C THR A 34 0.67 6.86 2.22
N ILE A 35 0.92 5.70 1.62
CA ILE A 35 1.33 4.49 2.34
C ILE A 35 2.64 4.73 3.06
N ALA A 36 3.63 5.34 2.38
CA ALA A 36 4.91 5.69 2.99
C ALA A 36 4.75 6.60 4.21
N ARG A 37 3.93 7.64 4.11
CA ARG A 37 3.66 8.54 5.24
C ARG A 37 2.94 7.83 6.38
N LEU A 38 1.95 6.98 6.09
CA LEU A 38 1.25 6.19 7.10
C LEU A 38 2.21 5.25 7.85
N THR A 39 3.14 4.61 7.14
CA THR A 39 4.15 3.73 7.75
C THR A 39 5.17 4.52 8.58
N GLN A 40 5.60 5.70 8.11
CA GLN A 40 6.50 6.59 8.88
C GLN A 40 5.86 7.08 10.18
N ASP A 41 4.55 7.28 10.18
CA ASP A 41 3.76 7.63 11.38
C ASP A 41 3.46 6.41 12.29
N GLY A 42 4.11 5.26 12.05
CA GLY A 42 3.98 4.06 12.90
C GLY A 42 2.65 3.32 12.76
N LYS A 43 1.88 3.57 11.69
CA LYS A 43 0.60 2.88 11.46
C LYS A 43 0.83 1.53 10.82
N ILE A 44 0.00 0.55 11.19
CA ILE A 44 0.02 -0.78 10.59
C ILE A 44 -0.76 -0.73 9.28
N VAL A 45 -0.05 -0.75 8.16
CA VAL A 45 -0.67 -0.77 6.82
C VAL A 45 -0.60 -2.18 6.24
N ARG A 46 -1.72 -2.67 5.72
CA ARG A 46 -1.80 -3.91 4.93
C ARG A 46 -2.29 -3.58 3.54
N VAL A 47 -1.59 -4.08 2.53
CA VAL A 47 -2.01 -3.96 1.14
C VAL A 47 -2.62 -5.30 0.70
N VAL A 48 -3.83 -5.26 0.20
CA VAL A 48 -4.54 -6.41 -0.36
C VAL A 48 -4.60 -6.24 -1.87
N LYS A 49 -4.04 -7.22 -2.56
CA LYS A 49 -4.16 -7.38 -4.01
C LYS A 49 -5.32 -8.33 -4.30
N VAL A 50 -6.28 -7.87 -5.08
CA VAL A 50 -7.47 -8.66 -5.45
C VAL A 50 -7.14 -9.65 -6.57
N THR A 51 -6.20 -9.31 -7.45
CA THR A 51 -5.72 -10.19 -8.51
C THR A 51 -4.20 -10.25 -8.54
N SER A 52 -3.64 -11.34 -9.07
CA SER A 52 -2.18 -11.47 -9.25
C SER A 52 -1.67 -10.79 -10.53
N GLY A 53 -2.53 -10.09 -11.30
CA GLY A 53 -2.12 -9.40 -12.54
C GLY A 53 -1.78 -10.31 -13.73
N ASN A 54 -2.26 -11.56 -13.75
CA ASN A 54 -1.88 -12.60 -14.73
C ASN A 54 -2.26 -12.34 -16.22
N ARG A 55 -2.70 -11.12 -16.58
CA ARG A 55 -2.87 -10.67 -17.98
C ARG A 55 -2.01 -9.44 -18.35
N GLY A 56 -1.11 -8.99 -17.47
CA GLY A 56 -0.04 -8.06 -17.81
C GLY A 56 1.19 -8.84 -18.27
N SER A 57 1.58 -8.69 -19.53
CA SER A 57 2.71 -9.38 -20.12
C SER A 57 4.05 -8.98 -19.48
N ARG A 58 4.55 -9.81 -18.54
CA ARG A 58 5.93 -10.30 -18.52
C ARG A 58 5.99 -11.54 -17.65
N GLN A 59 6.08 -12.69 -18.30
CA GLN A 59 6.38 -13.94 -17.62
C GLN A 59 7.79 -13.87 -17.04
N GLU A 60 7.93 -14.05 -15.74
CA GLU A 60 9.08 -14.77 -15.20
C GLU A 60 8.64 -15.56 -13.96
N LYS A 61 8.89 -16.87 -14.04
CA LYS A 61 8.43 -17.89 -13.10
C LYS A 61 9.13 -17.68 -11.76
N GLY A 62 8.38 -17.58 -10.67
CA GLY A 62 8.94 -17.52 -9.32
C GLY A 62 7.91 -17.79 -8.25
N ASN A 63 7.89 -19.03 -7.77
CA ASN A 63 7.16 -19.50 -6.60
C ASN A 63 7.20 -18.48 -5.43
N ARG A 64 6.02 -18.11 -4.87
CA ARG A 64 5.71 -18.01 -3.42
C ARG A 64 4.42 -17.22 -3.13
N SER A 65 3.58 -17.82 -2.31
CA SER A 65 2.52 -17.19 -1.52
C SER A 65 3.12 -16.17 -0.54
N GLY A 66 3.22 -14.90 -0.95
CA GLY A 66 3.74 -13.82 -0.12
C GLY A 66 2.63 -12.95 0.47
N VAL A 67 2.29 -13.15 1.74
CA VAL A 67 1.75 -12.07 2.58
C VAL A 67 2.93 -11.18 2.95
N SER A 68 3.11 -10.08 2.22
CA SER A 68 4.14 -9.09 2.57
C SER A 68 3.64 -8.26 3.76
N LYS A 69 4.15 -8.58 4.95
CA LYS A 69 4.16 -7.61 6.05
C LYS A 69 5.27 -6.62 5.78
N ALA A 70 4.93 -5.37 5.47
CA ALA A 70 5.88 -4.28 5.64
C ALA A 70 5.99 -4.04 7.15
N SER A 71 7.08 -4.50 7.73
CA SER A 71 7.48 -4.24 9.12
C SER A 71 8.83 -3.52 9.07
N THR A 72 8.83 -2.26 9.50
CA THR A 72 9.99 -1.54 10.01
C THR A 72 9.57 -0.91 11.33
#